data_AF-M3AE56-F1
#
_entry.id   AF-M3AE56-F1
#
_cell.length_a   1.000
_cell.length_b   1.000
_cell.length_c   1.000
_cell.angle_alpha   90.00
_cell.angle_beta   90.00
_cell.angle_gamma   90.00
#
_symmetry.space_group_name_H-M   'P 1'
#
loop_
_entity.id
_entity.type
_entity.pdbx_description
1 polymer ?
#
loop_
_entity_poly.entity_id
_entity_poly.type
_entity_poly.pdbx_seq_one_letter_code
_entity_poly.pdbx_strand_id
1 'polypeptide(L)'
;MAPPTLEHVFTMKGFTAKTSMDLGKIKGGPHRTIFGITHGYIRGVPGSAGGGLDVNIVPGGGDWILYDPATNVSHLDVRTQATGNDGHHLYASLVLFAEDGDKRSKIQVGRNDHVRRAGVLAP
;
A
#
# COMPACT_ATOMS: atom_id res chain seq x y z
N MET A 1 -29.86 -4.54 10.55
CA MET A 1 -28.68 -3.94 9.90
C MET A 1 -28.12 -4.98 8.95
N ALA A 2 -27.94 -4.68 7.67
CA ALA A 2 -27.37 -5.66 6.74
C ALA A 2 -25.89 -5.91 7.08
N PRO A 3 -25.37 -7.14 6.94
CA PRO A 3 -23.94 -7.41 7.11
C PRO A 3 -23.11 -6.58 6.12
N PRO A 4 -21.91 -6.11 6.52
CA PRO A 4 -21.01 -5.46 5.58
C PRO A 4 -20.55 -6.44 4.50
N THR A 5 -20.38 -5.94 3.28
CA THR A 5 -19.87 -6.70 2.14
C THR A 5 -18.54 -6.11 1.66
N LEU A 6 -17.71 -6.96 1.05
CA LEU A 6 -16.46 -6.57 0.44
C LEU A 6 -16.59 -6.64 -1.08
N GLU A 7 -16.21 -5.58 -1.77
CA GLU A 7 -16.13 -5.51 -3.23
C GLU A 7 -14.67 -5.25 -3.64
N HIS A 8 -14.16 -6.03 -4.58
CA HIS A 8 -12.84 -5.79 -5.14
C HIS A 8 -12.92 -4.73 -6.24
N VAL A 9 -12.36 -3.54 -5.96
CA VAL A 9 -12.48 -2.37 -6.83
C VAL A 9 -11.21 -2.08 -7.64
N PHE A 10 -10.04 -2.45 -7.13
CA PHE A 10 -8.77 -2.28 -7.84
C PHE A 10 -7.71 -3.24 -7.30
N THR A 11 -6.68 -3.47 -8.12
CA THR A 11 -5.43 -4.12 -7.74
C THR A 11 -4.28 -3.13 -7.81
N MET A 12 -3.47 -3.07 -6.75
CA MET A 12 -2.21 -2.35 -6.72
C MET A 12 -1.04 -3.34 -6.73
N LYS A 13 -0.03 -3.08 -7.55
CA LYS A 13 1.25 -3.81 -7.56
C LYS A 13 2.40 -2.82 -7.53
N GLY A 14 3.16 -2.80 -6.44
CA GLY A 14 4.39 -2.01 -6.31
C GLY A 14 5.62 -2.90 -6.41
N PHE A 15 6.68 -2.37 -7.04
CA PHE A 15 8.00 -2.99 -7.09
C PHE A 15 8.99 -2.17 -6.27
N THR A 16 9.72 -2.83 -5.38
CA THR A 16 10.70 -2.19 -4.50
C THR A 16 12.10 -2.18 -5.13
N ALA A 17 12.93 -1.27 -4.67
CA ALA A 17 14.35 -1.25 -4.98
C ALA A 17 15.04 -2.51 -4.46
N LYS A 18 16.10 -2.95 -5.16
CA LYS A 18 16.93 -4.08 -4.72
C LYS A 18 17.68 -3.81 -3.42
N THR A 19 17.98 -2.54 -3.18
CA THR A 19 18.65 -2.07 -1.98
C THR A 19 17.63 -1.50 -1.01
N SER A 20 17.73 -1.88 0.25
CA SER A 20 17.01 -1.25 1.35
C SER A 20 17.89 -0.26 2.08
N MET A 21 17.26 0.65 2.82
CA MET A 21 17.91 1.36 3.91
C MET A 21 17.61 0.62 5.20
N ASP A 22 18.63 0.05 5.80
CA ASP A 22 18.55 -0.59 7.10
C ASP A 22 18.92 0.42 8.19
N LEU A 23 17.97 0.74 9.07
CA LEU A 23 18.15 1.68 10.18
C LEU A 23 18.48 0.92 11.49
N GLY A 24 18.57 -0.40 11.43
CA GLY A 24 18.91 -1.26 12.54
C GLY A 24 17.80 -1.40 13.58
N LYS A 25 18.21 -1.94 14.72
CA LYS A 25 17.35 -2.17 15.88
C LYS A 25 17.13 -0.89 16.67
N ILE A 26 15.87 -0.55 16.92
CA ILE A 26 15.50 0.46 17.92
C ILE A 26 15.82 -0.13 19.30
N LYS A 27 16.46 0.61 20.21
CA LYS A 27 16.96 0.09 21.50
C LYS A 27 15.91 -0.76 22.23
N GLY A 28 16.17 -2.06 22.34
CA GLY A 28 15.28 -3.03 23.01
C GLY A 28 14.00 -3.40 22.26
N GLY A 29 13.80 -2.92 21.03
CA GLY A 29 12.55 -3.04 20.29
C GLY A 29 12.74 -3.51 18.84
N PRO A 30 11.80 -3.14 17.95
CA PRO A 30 11.75 -3.64 16.59
C PRO A 30 12.84 -3.08 15.66
N HIS A 31 12.99 -3.74 14.51
CA HIS A 31 13.92 -3.41 13.44
C HIS A 31 13.25 -2.54 12.38
N ARG A 32 13.93 -1.48 11.93
CA ARG A 32 13.40 -0.55 10.93
C ARG A 32 14.14 -0.74 9.60
N THR A 33 13.39 -1.08 8.57
CA THR A 33 13.91 -1.18 7.19
C THR A 33 13.02 -0.38 6.25
N ILE A 34 13.63 0.34 5.30
CA ILE A 34 12.90 1.11 4.29
C ILE A 34 13.22 0.56 2.91
N PHE A 35 12.18 0.24 2.15
CA PHE A 35 12.29 -0.10 0.73
C PHE A 35 11.69 1.02 -0.11
N GLY A 36 12.51 1.62 -0.99
CA GLY A 36 11.99 2.58 -1.97
C GLY A 36 11.11 1.87 -3.01
N ILE A 37 9.94 2.42 -3.30
CA ILE A 37 9.08 1.93 -4.39
C ILE A 37 9.51 2.61 -5.68
N THR A 38 9.80 1.81 -6.69
CA THR A 38 10.45 2.28 -7.93
C THR A 38 9.47 2.40 -9.09
N HIS A 39 8.51 1.48 -9.19
CA HIS A 39 7.51 1.46 -10.25
C HIS A 39 6.39 0.49 -9.86
N GLY A 40 5.37 0.41 -10.70
CA GLY A 40 4.21 -0.45 -10.47
C GLY A 40 2.96 0.11 -11.10
N TYR A 41 1.82 -0.37 -10.64
CA TYR A 41 0.53 0.02 -11.19
C TYR A 41 -0.59 -0.02 -10.16
N ILE A 42 -1.65 0.74 -10.44
CA ILE A 42 -2.96 0.59 -9.84
C ILE A 42 -3.97 0.45 -10.99
N ARG A 43 -4.73 -0.65 -10.99
CA ARG A 43 -5.67 -1.00 -12.05
C ARG A 43 -7.03 -1.31 -11.46
N GLY A 44 -8.04 -0.66 -11.99
CA GLY A 44 -9.44 -0.86 -11.64
C GLY A 44 -9.99 -2.20 -12.12
N VAL A 45 -10.97 -2.73 -11.40
CA VAL A 45 -11.73 -3.91 -11.86
C VAL A 45 -12.88 -3.43 -12.75
N PRO A 46 -13.00 -3.92 -14.00
CA PRO A 46 -14.13 -3.56 -14.87
C PRO A 46 -15.48 -3.85 -14.21
N GLY A 47 -16.42 -2.91 -14.33
CA GLY A 47 -17.76 -3.03 -13.73
C GLY A 47 -17.83 -2.76 -12.22
N SER A 48 -16.71 -2.47 -11.56
CA SER A 48 -16.67 -2.02 -10.16
C SER A 48 -16.61 -0.50 -10.05
N ALA A 49 -16.66 0.03 -8.82
CA ALA A 49 -16.43 1.45 -8.55
C ALA A 49 -15.03 1.95 -8.98
N GLY A 50 -14.05 1.06 -9.19
CA GLY A 50 -12.74 1.41 -9.72
C GLY A 50 -12.63 1.29 -11.25
N GLY A 51 -13.71 0.94 -11.96
CA GLY A 51 -13.69 0.78 -13.42
C GLY A 51 -13.12 2.01 -14.13
N GLY A 52 -12.18 1.79 -15.06
CA GLY A 52 -11.48 2.86 -15.78
C GLY A 52 -10.22 3.38 -15.10
N LEU A 53 -9.93 2.97 -13.85
CA LEU A 53 -8.68 3.34 -13.18
C LEU A 53 -7.47 2.65 -13.83
N ASP A 54 -6.59 3.44 -14.43
CA ASP A 54 -5.36 2.96 -15.05
C ASP A 54 -4.21 3.96 -14.82
N VAL A 55 -3.45 3.76 -13.74
CA VAL A 55 -2.33 4.66 -13.37
C VAL A 55 -1.04 3.90 -13.06
N ASN A 56 0.10 4.44 -13.46
CA ASN A 56 1.41 3.87 -13.18
C ASN A 56 2.02 4.51 -11.95
N ILE A 57 2.53 3.69 -11.03
CA ILE A 57 3.27 4.18 -9.87
C ILE A 57 4.56 4.83 -10.36
N VAL A 58 4.82 6.05 -9.91
CA VAL A 58 6.05 6.78 -10.21
C VAL A 58 7.03 6.68 -9.03
N PRO A 59 8.35 6.79 -9.29
CA PRO A 59 9.34 6.77 -8.22
C PRO A 59 9.08 7.83 -7.14
N GLY A 60 9.50 7.52 -5.90
CA GLY A 60 9.51 8.46 -4.77
C GLY A 60 8.68 8.02 -3.56
N GLY A 61 7.92 6.93 -3.69
CA GLY A 61 7.27 6.25 -2.57
C GLY A 61 8.20 5.28 -1.83
N GLY A 62 7.69 4.65 -0.78
CA GLY A 62 8.40 3.64 -0.02
C GLY A 62 7.51 2.85 0.93
N ASP A 63 8.08 1.78 1.46
CA ASP A 63 7.54 1.02 2.58
C ASP A 63 8.48 1.16 3.78
N TRP A 64 7.97 1.73 4.87
CA TRP A 64 8.66 1.83 6.15
C TRP A 64 8.23 0.64 7.01
N ILE A 65 8.97 -0.45 6.88
CA ILE A 65 8.73 -1.69 7.61
C ILE A 65 9.25 -1.58 9.04
N LEU A 66 8.44 -1.97 10.01
CA LEU A 66 8.83 -2.15 11.40
C LEU A 66 8.62 -3.61 11.78
N TYR A 67 9.70 -4.38 11.87
CA TYR A 67 9.66 -5.80 12.19
C TYR A 67 9.96 -6.03 13.67
N ASP A 68 9.05 -6.69 14.38
CA ASP A 68 9.27 -7.13 15.74
C ASP A 68 9.64 -8.63 15.77
N PRO A 69 10.90 -8.98 16.09
CA PRO A 69 11.31 -10.38 16.16
C PRO A 69 10.71 -11.15 17.34
N ALA A 70 10.17 -10.47 18.37
CA ALA A 70 9.56 -11.15 19.52
C ALA A 70 8.18 -11.71 19.18
N THR A 71 7.42 -11.00 18.35
CA THR A 71 6.08 -11.39 17.88
C THR A 71 6.09 -11.98 16.47
N ASN A 72 7.20 -11.83 15.75
CA ASN A 72 7.34 -12.21 14.35
C ASN A 72 6.35 -11.48 13.42
N VAL A 73 6.05 -10.22 13.75
CA VAL A 73 5.12 -9.36 13.02
C VAL A 73 5.87 -8.20 12.39
N SER A 74 5.57 -7.94 11.12
CA SER A 74 5.96 -6.73 10.39
C SER A 74 4.78 -5.77 10.30
N HIS A 75 5.00 -4.53 10.73
CA HIS A 75 4.10 -3.41 10.44
C HIS A 75 4.61 -2.70 9.19
N LEU A 76 3.79 -2.68 8.15
CA LEU A 76 4.08 -2.03 6.87
C LEU A 76 3.42 -0.66 6.84
N ASP A 77 4.17 0.36 6.41
CA ASP A 77 3.69 1.74 6.24
C ASP A 77 4.11 2.16 4.83
N VAL A 78 3.21 1.92 3.88
CA VAL A 78 3.45 2.14 2.46
C VAL A 78 2.86 3.47 2.06
N ARG A 79 3.68 4.30 1.41
CA ARG A 79 3.26 5.57 0.80
C ARG A 79 3.76 5.62 -0.62
N THR A 80 2.87 5.88 -1.58
CA THR A 80 3.25 5.95 -2.99
C THR A 80 2.35 6.90 -3.77
N GLN A 81 2.83 7.27 -4.95
CA GLN A 81 2.12 8.09 -5.91
C GLN A 81 2.04 7.39 -7.27
N ALA A 82 0.99 7.70 -8.04
CA ALA A 82 0.80 7.18 -9.38
C ALA A 82 0.19 8.24 -10.31
N THR A 83 0.45 8.10 -11.60
CA THR A 83 -0.06 8.99 -12.65
C THR A 83 -0.63 8.19 -13.81
N GLY A 84 -1.77 8.64 -14.34
CA GLY A 84 -2.37 8.15 -15.58
C GLY A 84 -1.99 9.03 -16.77
N ASN A 85 -2.23 8.53 -17.98
CA ASN A 85 -2.04 9.28 -19.23
C ASN A 85 -3.18 10.29 -19.49
N ASP A 86 -4.28 10.16 -18.75
CA ASP A 86 -5.45 11.04 -18.76
C ASP A 86 -5.30 12.26 -17.85
N GLY A 87 -4.12 12.44 -17.22
CA GLY A 87 -3.85 13.52 -16.28
C GLY A 87 -4.36 13.25 -14.86
N HIS A 88 -4.86 12.05 -14.55
CA HIS A 88 -5.20 11.68 -13.19
C HIS A 88 -3.95 11.35 -12.37
N HIS A 89 -3.95 11.80 -11.12
CA HIS A 89 -2.90 11.50 -10.14
C HIS A 89 -3.53 10.86 -8.90
N LEU A 90 -2.85 9.86 -8.35
CA LEU A 90 -3.26 9.18 -7.13
C LEU A 90 -2.14 9.19 -6.11
N TYR A 91 -2.53 9.36 -4.84
CA TYR A 91 -1.70 9.08 -3.68
C TYR A 91 -2.33 7.93 -2.89
N ALA A 92 -1.50 6.98 -2.46
CA ALA A 92 -1.93 5.86 -1.63
C ALA A 92 -1.08 5.80 -0.36
N SER A 93 -1.74 5.67 0.78
CA SER A 93 -1.14 5.39 2.09
C SER A 93 -1.80 4.14 2.66
N LEU A 94 -1.02 3.10 2.91
CA LEU A 94 -1.49 1.80 3.39
C LEU A 94 -0.75 1.44 4.67
N VAL A 95 -1.48 0.99 5.67
CA VAL A 95 -0.95 0.48 6.93
C VAL A 95 -1.42 -0.95 7.09
N LEU A 96 -0.47 -1.88 7.24
CA LEU A 96 -0.74 -3.32 7.24
C LEU A 96 0.08 -4.01 8.32
N PHE A 97 -0.40 -5.17 8.76
CA PHE A 97 0.35 -6.09 9.59
C PHE A 97 0.53 -7.40 8.83
N ALA A 98 1.73 -7.95 8.83
CA ALA A 98 2.06 -9.23 8.22
C ALA A 98 2.84 -10.08 9.21
N GLU A 99 2.45 -11.34 9.37
CA GLU A 99 3.22 -12.33 10.14
C GLU A 99 4.24 -13.01 9.22
N ASP A 100 5.47 -13.19 9.70
CA ASP A 100 6.53 -13.79 8.87
C ASP A 100 6.19 -15.26 8.61
N GLY A 101 5.91 -15.59 7.33
CA GLY A 101 5.38 -16.88 6.90
C GLY A 101 4.12 -16.79 6.03
N ASP A 102 3.36 -15.69 6.13
CA ASP A 102 2.23 -15.44 5.22
C ASP A 102 2.72 -14.75 3.94
N LYS A 103 3.16 -15.56 2.97
CA LYS A 103 3.70 -15.11 1.68
C LYS A 103 2.65 -14.45 0.76
N ARG A 104 1.45 -14.14 1.26
CA ARG A 104 0.34 -13.60 0.46
C ARG A 104 -0.46 -12.56 1.25
N SER A 105 0.14 -11.41 1.55
CA SER A 105 -0.64 -10.25 1.96
C SER A 105 -1.50 -9.75 0.78
N LYS A 106 -2.72 -10.31 0.65
CA LYS A 106 -3.77 -9.79 -0.24
C LYS A 106 -4.37 -8.57 0.45
N ILE A 107 -4.00 -7.37 -0.01
CA ILE A 107 -4.68 -6.14 0.41
C ILE A 107 -6.05 -6.14 -0.27
N GLN A 108 -7.08 -6.51 0.49
CA GLN A 108 -8.46 -6.31 0.10
C GLN A 108 -8.94 -5.06 0.82
N VAL A 109 -9.04 -3.94 0.09
CA VAL A 109 -9.53 -2.68 0.63
C VAL A 109 -11.04 -2.82 0.87
N GLY A 110 -11.41 -3.18 2.09
CA GLY A 110 -12.78 -3.10 2.58
C GLY A 110 -13.11 -1.67 2.98
N ARG A 111 -14.32 -1.20 2.64
CA ARG A 111 -14.88 0.02 3.21
C ARG A 111 -15.05 -0.19 4.72
N ASN A 112 -14.11 0.32 5.50
CA ASN A 112 -14.34 0.63 6.91
C ASN A 112 -14.52 2.13 7.02
N ASP A 113 -15.65 2.54 7.60
CA ASP A 113 -16.16 3.91 7.70
C ASP A 113 -15.30 4.86 8.55
N HIS A 114 -14.02 4.57 8.78
CA HIS A 114 -13.07 5.40 9.52
C HIS A 114 -11.80 5.79 8.75
N VAL A 115 -11.63 5.42 7.48
CA VAL A 115 -10.57 5.98 6.63
C VAL A 115 -11.06 7.30 6.02
N ARG A 116 -10.81 8.40 6.72
CA ARG A 116 -11.07 9.75 6.19
C ARG A 116 -10.07 10.07 5.08
N ARG A 117 -10.59 10.06 3.84
CA ARG A 117 -10.10 10.74 2.62
C ARG A 117 -8.79 10.22 2.00
N ALA A 118 -8.92 9.38 0.98
CA ALA A 118 -8.13 9.56 -0.24
C ALA A 118 -8.76 10.75 -1.00
N GLY A 119 -8.21 11.95 -0.82
CA GLY A 119 -8.64 13.12 -1.56
C GLY A 119 -8.14 13.04 -2.99
N VAL A 120 -9.05 13.01 -3.96
CA VAL A 120 -8.76 13.44 -5.33
C VAL A 120 -8.61 14.96 -5.26
N LEU A 121 -7.39 15.46 -5.41
CA LEU A 121 -7.19 16.87 -5.74
C LEU A 121 -7.45 17.00 -7.25
N ALA A 122 -8.65 17.45 -7.61
CA ALA A 122 -8.92 18.03 -8.92
C ALA A 122 -8.31 19.45 -8.96
N PRO A 123 -7.95 19.97 -10.16
CA PRO A 123 -7.24 21.24 -10.33
C PRO A 123 -7.94 22.45 -9.69
#